data_AF-A0A3R9XL19-F1
#
_entry.id   AF-A0A3R9XL19-F1
#
_cell.length_a   1.000
_cell.length_b   1.000
_cell.length_c   1.000
_cell.angle_alpha   90.00
_cell.angle_beta   90.00
_cell.angle_gamma   90.00
#
_symmetry.space_group_name_H-M   'P 1'
#
loop_
_entity.id
_entity.type
_entity.pdbx_description
1 polymer ?
#
loop_
_entity_poly.entity_id
_entity_poly.type
_entity_poly.pdbx_seq_one_letter_code
_entity_poly.pdbx_strand_id
1 'polypeptide(L)' 'MPDQYRRLAVFVDRPSPGNFIWVLMESTEDPAVWLDLETGDDTYDNWREAYDAGNEALLAYVDDELAGPVEASPDDMDSD' A
#
# COMPACT_ATOMS: atom_id res chain seq x y z
N MET A 1 -11.95 -20.21 -7.59
CA MET A 1 -12.12 -18.77 -7.86
C MET A 1 -10.72 -18.26 -8.17
N PRO A 2 -10.45 -17.52 -9.26
CA PRO A 2 -9.14 -16.90 -9.39
C PRO A 2 -8.95 -16.03 -8.15
N ASP A 3 -7.88 -16.26 -7.39
CA ASP A 3 -7.57 -15.47 -6.20
C ASP A 3 -7.61 -13.99 -6.58
N GLN A 4 -8.53 -13.25 -5.97
CA GLN A 4 -8.65 -11.84 -6.23
C GLN A 4 -7.40 -11.16 -5.68
N TYR A 5 -6.60 -10.55 -6.56
CA TYR A 5 -5.44 -9.80 -6.13
C TYR A 5 -5.87 -8.71 -5.15
N ARG A 6 -5.27 -8.73 -3.96
CA ARG A 6 -5.40 -7.67 -2.98
C ARG A 6 -4.92 -6.37 -3.61
N ARG A 7 -5.76 -5.33 -3.62
CA ARG A 7 -5.39 -4.01 -4.14
C ARG A 7 -5.47 -3.00 -3.01
N LEU A 8 -4.33 -2.37 -2.74
CA LEU A 8 -4.21 -1.29 -1.78
C LEU A 8 -3.95 0.02 -2.54
N ALA A 9 -4.47 1.12 -2.03
CA ALA A 9 -4.25 2.45 -2.59
C ALA A 9 -4.19 3.50 -1.49
N VAL A 10 -3.21 4.40 -1.59
CA VAL A 10 -3.10 5.59 -0.74
C VAL A 10 -3.61 6.79 -1.51
N PHE A 11 -4.47 7.58 -0.88
CA PHE A 11 -4.78 8.94 -1.33
C PHE A 11 -4.57 9.95 -0.20
N VAL A 12 -4.48 11.21 -0.57
CA VAL A 12 -4.37 12.32 0.38
C VAL A 12 -5.58 13.21 0.23
N ASP A 13 -6.23 13.46 1.36
CA ASP A 13 -7.35 14.40 1.46
C ASP A 13 -6.90 15.70 2.14
N ARG A 14 -7.70 16.76 1.96
CA ARG A 14 -7.46 18.09 2.52
C ARG A 14 -8.70 18.54 3.30
N PRO A 15 -8.86 18.10 4.56
CA PRO A 15 -10.04 18.43 5.37
C PRO A 15 -10.16 19.93 5.65
N SER A 16 -9.03 20.66 5.67
CA SER A 16 -9.03 22.11 5.82
C SER A 16 -7.83 22.77 5.11
N PRO A 17 -7.89 24.07 4.83
CA PRO A 17 -6.77 24.78 4.21
C PRO A 17 -5.48 24.66 5.04
N GLY A 18 -4.46 24.02 4.48
CA GLY A 18 -3.14 23.87 5.11
C GLY A 18 -2.95 22.57 5.87
N ASN A 19 -4.00 21.75 6.03
CA ASN A 19 -3.92 20.44 6.67
C ASN A 19 -4.22 19.35 5.64
N PHE A 20 -3.36 18.34 5.60
CA PHE A 20 -3.46 17.17 4.72
C PHE A 20 -3.48 15.91 5.57
N ILE A 21 -4.31 14.93 5.21
CA ILE A 21 -4.32 13.60 5.82
C ILE A 21 -4.16 12.56 4.72
N TRP A 22 -3.57 11.42 5.06
CA TRP A 22 -3.56 10.27 4.17
C TRP A 22 -4.66 9.29 4.56
N VAL A 23 -5.15 8.55 3.57
CA VAL A 23 -6.12 7.48 3.73
C VAL A 23 -5.66 6.32 2.87
N LEU A 24 -5.58 5.14 3.49
CA LEU A 24 -5.30 3.87 2.85
C LEU A 24 -6.62 3.13 2.62
N MET A 25 -6.85 2.66 1.41
CA MET A 25 -8.03 1.90 1.03
C MET A 25 -7.66 0.53 0.49
N GLU A 26 -8.60 -0.41 0.65
CA GLU A 26 -8.54 -1.74 0.07
C GLU A 26 -9.74 -1.98 -0.86
N SER A 27 -9.48 -2.59 -2.02
CA SER A 27 -10.56 -3.00 -2.92
C SER A 27 -11.30 -4.21 -2.37
N THR A 28 -12.63 -4.20 -2.45
CA THR A 28 -13.46 -5.35 -2.06
C THR A 28 -13.47 -6.46 -3.11
N GLU A 29 -14.38 -7.45 -2.95
CA GLU A 29 -14.68 -8.45 -3.98
C GLU A 29 -15.10 -7.81 -5.33
N ASP A 30 -15.73 -6.63 -5.30
CA ASP A 30 -15.88 -5.78 -6.48
C ASP A 30 -14.65 -4.86 -6.62
N PRO A 31 -13.84 -4.98 -7.69
CA PRO A 31 -12.65 -4.15 -7.91
C PRO A 31 -12.95 -2.65 -8.10
N ALA A 32 -14.21 -2.28 -8.36
CA ALA A 32 -14.64 -0.88 -8.45
C ALA A 32 -14.99 -0.28 -7.07
N VAL A 33 -15.16 -1.11 -6.05
CA VAL A 33 -15.54 -0.67 -4.70
C VAL A 33 -14.32 -0.71 -3.79
N TRP A 34 -14.06 0.42 -3.14
CA TRP A 34 -12.95 0.63 -2.23
C TRP A 34 -13.49 1.01 -0.86
N LEU A 35 -12.88 0.47 0.18
CA LEU A 35 -13.20 0.77 1.58
C LEU A 35 -11.96 1.31 2.28
N ASP A 36 -12.19 2.26 3.18
CA ASP A 36 -11.14 2.78 4.06
C ASP A 36 -10.63 1.66 4.95
N LEU A 37 -9.33 1.38 4.83
CA LEU A 37 -8.61 0.42 5.66
C LEU A 37 -8.00 1.12 6.86
N GLU A 38 -7.37 2.27 6.63
CA GLU A 38 -6.71 3.07 7.66
C GLU A 38 -6.66 4.54 7.25
N THR A 39 -6.75 5.44 8.24
CA THR A 39 -6.66 6.89 8.04
C THR A 39 -5.64 7.44 9.02
N GLY A 40 -4.75 8.32 8.55
CA GLY A 40 -3.77 8.96 9.42
C GLY A 40 -4.45 9.80 10.51
N ASP A 41 -4.06 9.57 11.76
CA ASP A 41 -4.54 10.34 12.93
C ASP A 41 -4.00 11.78 12.93
N ASP A 42 -2.81 11.99 12.37
CA ASP A 42 -2.13 13.28 12.30
C ASP A 42 -2.38 14.02 10.98
N THR A 43 -2.41 15.35 11.06
CA THR A 43 -2.44 16.24 9.90
C THR A 43 -1.05 16.75 9.55
N TYR A 44 -0.76 16.81 8.25
CA TYR A 44 0.51 17.31 7.69
C TYR A 44 0.33 18.70 7.08
N ASP A 45 1.41 19.48 7.09
CA ASP A 45 1.43 20.86 6.55
C ASP A 45 1.43 20.90 5.02
N ASN A 46 1.82 19.81 4.37
CA ASN A 46 1.81 19.70 2.93
C ASN A 46 1.40 18.31 2.42
N TRP A 47 0.91 18.30 1.18
CA TRP A 47 0.41 17.09 0.52
C TRP A 47 1.47 15.99 0.40
N ARG A 48 2.74 16.36 0.18
CA ARG A 48 3.81 15.40 -0.07
C ARG A 48 4.15 14.60 1.18
N GLU A 49 4.24 15.26 2.33
CA GLU A 49 4.49 14.59 3.61
C GLU A 49 3.35 13.64 3.98
N ALA A 50 2.10 14.06 3.81
CA ALA A 50 0.95 13.15 4.00
C ALA A 50 1.05 11.94 3.07
N TYR A 51 1.37 12.15 1.79
CA TYR A 51 1.48 11.06 0.82
C TYR A 51 2.61 10.09 1.17
N ASP A 52 3.77 10.60 1.59
CA ASP A 52 4.92 9.77 1.97
C ASP A 52 4.59 8.93 3.22
N ALA A 53 3.96 9.53 4.25
CA ALA A 53 3.51 8.81 5.44
C ALA A 53 2.46 7.73 5.12
N GLY A 54 1.52 8.03 4.22
CA GLY A 54 0.55 7.03 3.77
C GLY A 54 1.19 5.87 3.01
N ASN A 55 2.24 6.12 2.21
CA ASN A 55 2.98 5.04 1.55
C ASN A 55 3.77 4.18 2.55
N GLU A 56 4.33 4.79 3.60
CA GLU A 56 4.96 4.04 4.69
C GLU A 56 3.96 3.12 5.38
N ALA A 57 2.75 3.62 5.67
CA ALA A 57 1.66 2.80 6.20
C ALA A 57 1.25 1.68 5.22
N LEU A 58 1.15 1.96 3.92
CA LEU A 58 0.86 0.94 2.91
C LEU A 58 1.88 -0.19 2.91
N LEU A 59 3.17 0.13 2.99
CA LEU A 59 4.25 -0.86 2.99
C LEU A 59 4.15 -1.82 4.19
N ALA A 60 3.65 -1.35 5.35
CA ALA A 60 3.41 -2.21 6.50
C ALA A 60 2.34 -3.31 6.26
N TYR A 61 1.52 -3.18 5.21
CA TYR A 61 0.55 -4.20 4.80
C TYR A 61 1.06 -5.15 3.72
N VAL A 62 2.32 -5.01 3.28
CA VAL A 62 2.96 -5.90 2.31
C VAL A 62 3.83 -6.90 3.07
N ASP A 63 3.46 -8.19 3.00
CA ASP A 63 4.13 -9.24 3.79
C ASP A 63 5.63 -9.42 3.45
N ASP A 64 5.98 -9.32 2.17
CA ASP A 64 7.36 -9.31 1.68
C ASP A 64 7.48 -8.30 0.53
N GLU A 65 7.99 -7.12 0.86
CA GLU A 65 8.17 -6.00 -0.08
C GLU A 65 9.22 -6.27 -1.17
N LEU A 66 10.08 -7.29 -0.98
CA LEU A 66 11.14 -7.67 -1.91
C LEU A 66 10.85 -8.98 -2.65
N ALA A 67 9.68 -9.58 -2.42
CA ALA A 67 9.24 -10.77 -3.13
C ALA A 67 9.05 -10.49 -4.63
N GLY A 68 10.08 -10.79 -5.41
CA GLY A 68 10.01 -10.96 -6.85
C GLY A 68 9.95 -12.44 -7.24
N PRO A 69 9.81 -12.78 -8.53
CA PRO A 69 10.07 -14.15 -8.96
C PRO A 69 11.50 -14.51 -8.58
N VAL A 70 11.66 -15.43 -7.62
CA VAL A 70 12.91 -16.17 -7.45
C VAL A 70 12.98 -17.09 -8.66
N GLU A 71 13.49 -16.60 -9.79
CA GLU A 71 14.10 -17.54 -10.72
C GLU A 71 15.19 -18.23 -9.91
N ALA A 72 14.95 -19.50 -9.54
CA ALA A 72 16.02 -20.35 -9.05
C ALA A 72 17.13 -20.25 -10.09
N SER A 73 18.26 -19.65 -9.70
CA SER A 73 19.39 -19.62 -10.60
C SER A 73 19.78 -21.08 -10.83
N PRO A 74 20.04 -21.51 -12.08
CA PRO A 74 20.44 -22.89 -12.36
C PRO A 74 21.70 -23.33 -11.60
N ASP A 75 22.42 -22.39 -10.98
CA ASP A 75 23.58 -22.61 -10.12
C ASP A 75 23.23 -23.12 -8.71
N ASP A 76 21.97 -23.07 -8.25
CA ASP A 76 21.54 -23.60 -6.94
C ASP A 76 21.25 -25.11 -6.96
N MET A 77 21.41 -25.79 -8.12
CA MET A 77 21.10 -27.21 -8.31
C MET A 77 22.31 -28.16 -8.19
N ASP A 78 23.54 -27.65 -8.04
CA ASP A 78 24.76 -28.46 -7.97
C ASP A 78 25.54 -28.22 -6.66
N SER A 79 24.94 -28.59 -5.52
CA SER A 79 25.66 -28.76 -4.27
C SER A 79 25.21 -30.05 -3.59
N ASP A 80 25.81 -31.17 -4.03
CA ASP A 80 25.87 -32.46 -3.32
C ASP A 80 27.35 -32.91 -3.25
#